data_AF-A0A2N1U9W0-F1
#
_entry.id   AF-A0A2N1U9W0-F1
#
_cell.length_a   1.000
_cell.length_b   1.000
_cell.length_c   1.000
_cell.angle_alpha   90.00
_cell.angle_beta   90.00
_cell.angle_gamma   90.00
#
_symmetry.space_group_name_H-M   'P 1'
#
loop_
_entity.id
_entity.type
_entity.pdbx_description
1 polymer ?
#
loop_
_entity_poly.entity_id
_entity_poly.type
_entity_poly.pdbx_seq_one_letter_code
_entity_poly.pdbx_strand_id
1 'polypeptide(L)'
;MWRYITVLMLLRCQGLRLLSLWNPTFFTSLINDINEWSDELAADLRAGTCCPEKIGAQVSGDLIPFCSRAMPQRAELLKTAIAALRAGQPDEFAAGLWPKLAMISSWSEAEAAGGAAQLRAYFPRQTWQTKGLLATEGAVTLPIWSASAPVLAARSAFFEFEEGEEGNGELRLAHELETGCRYRVIMTTFGGLYRYRLHDIVEMRGWWRKLPCLAFIGKEAMVCDLSGEKLSAAHVKNILAALPGRFVSAFIAPEKPSAPALPGYLLVAAQSETSLIQAELATKLESALCENIHYRWSREAGQLQAARVLLLPVSPDRLNQLRQKRIEEEGGALSTAKHGVLSRRSGWKDWLASQFSGQPCRGR
;
A
#
# COMPACT_ATOMS: atom_id res chain seq x y z
N MET A 1 15.65 -0.17 14.70
CA MET A 1 17.02 -0.02 14.16
C MET A 1 17.07 0.66 12.80
N TRP A 2 16.81 -0.03 11.69
CA TRP A 2 17.12 0.48 10.34
C TRP A 2 16.37 1.78 9.96
N ARG A 3 15.13 1.95 10.43
CA ARG A 3 14.30 3.15 10.19
C ARG A 3 14.94 4.40 10.78
N TYR A 4 15.37 4.34 12.04
CA TYR A 4 16.04 5.45 12.72
C TYR A 4 17.30 5.89 11.97
N ILE A 5 18.13 4.91 11.56
CA ILE A 5 19.34 5.18 10.78
C ILE A 5 18.97 5.83 9.44
N THR A 6 17.97 5.30 8.75
CA THR A 6 17.50 5.85 7.46
C THR A 6 17.07 7.31 7.61
N VAL A 7 16.25 7.60 8.62
CA VAL A 7 15.80 8.97 8.94
C VAL A 7 16.99 9.89 9.23
N LEU A 8 17.90 9.47 10.10
CA LEU A 8 19.06 10.27 10.48
C LEU A 8 19.96 10.59 9.27
N MET A 9 20.18 9.61 8.38
CA MET A 9 20.94 9.81 7.15
C MET A 9 20.23 10.75 6.17
N LEU A 10 18.91 10.64 6.04
CA LEU A 10 18.11 11.58 5.22
C LEU A 10 18.22 13.01 5.74
N LEU A 11 18.16 13.21 7.07
CA LEU A 11 18.27 14.53 7.70
C LEU A 11 19.66 15.15 7.53
N ARG A 12 20.71 14.32 7.49
CA ARG A 12 22.09 14.74 7.21
C ARG A 12 22.32 15.09 5.74
N CYS A 13 21.52 14.53 4.82
CA CYS A 13 21.67 14.74 3.38
C CYS A 13 21.15 16.11 2.92
N GLN A 14 21.98 17.15 3.07
CA GLN A 14 21.61 18.51 2.64
C GLN A 14 21.45 18.65 1.11
N GLY A 15 22.13 17.78 0.37
CA GLY A 15 22.14 17.74 -1.09
C GLY A 15 21.07 16.85 -1.70
N LEU A 16 20.09 16.39 -0.91
CA LEU A 16 19.04 15.50 -1.43
C LEU A 16 18.29 16.18 -2.59
N ARG A 17 18.36 15.55 -3.77
CA ARG A 17 17.75 16.06 -5.02
C ARG A 17 16.64 15.18 -5.58
N LEU A 18 16.71 13.88 -5.28
CA LEU A 18 15.76 12.87 -5.75
C LEU A 18 15.39 11.96 -4.59
N LEU A 19 14.09 11.77 -4.38
CA LEU A 19 13.56 10.65 -3.61
C LEU A 19 13.03 9.62 -4.59
N SER A 20 13.56 8.39 -4.54
CA SER A 20 13.12 7.27 -5.37
C SER A 20 12.65 6.14 -4.45
N LEU A 21 11.35 5.87 -4.46
CA LEU A 21 10.68 4.96 -3.53
C LEU A 21 9.74 4.05 -4.32
N TRP A 22 9.52 2.82 -3.90
CA TRP A 22 8.49 1.99 -4.55
C TRP A 22 7.10 2.49 -4.17
N ASN A 23 6.74 2.37 -2.88
CA ASN A 23 5.46 2.82 -2.36
C ASN A 23 5.59 4.18 -1.63
N PRO A 24 4.73 5.16 -1.92
CA PRO A 24 4.76 6.47 -1.27
C PRO A 24 4.48 6.44 0.23
N THR A 25 3.69 5.46 0.73
CA THR A 25 3.35 5.38 2.16
C THR A 25 4.58 5.15 3.05
N PHE A 26 5.64 4.56 2.49
CA PHE A 26 6.88 4.33 3.23
C PHE A 26 7.51 5.63 3.72
N PHE A 27 7.61 6.64 2.86
CA PHE A 27 8.22 7.92 3.25
C PHE A 27 7.32 8.71 4.20
N THR A 28 5.99 8.63 4.03
CA THR A 28 5.05 9.16 5.03
C THR A 28 5.31 8.54 6.41
N SER A 29 5.56 7.23 6.47
CA SER A 29 5.93 6.55 7.70
C SER A 29 7.23 7.10 8.30
N LEU A 30 8.24 7.42 7.48
CA LEU A 30 9.47 8.07 7.93
C LEU A 30 9.24 9.51 8.45
N ILE A 31 8.27 10.25 7.90
CA ILE A 31 7.90 11.57 8.42
C ILE A 31 7.28 11.45 9.82
N ASN A 32 6.45 10.43 10.04
CA ASN A 32 5.90 10.16 11.37
C ASN A 32 7.02 9.83 12.36
N ASP A 33 7.99 9.00 11.98
CA ASP A 33 9.17 8.70 12.78
C ASP A 33 10.00 9.96 13.09
N ILE A 34 10.19 10.85 12.12
CA ILE A 34 10.89 12.13 12.30
C ILE A 34 10.19 12.98 13.37
N ASN A 35 8.86 13.01 13.36
CA ASN A 35 8.08 13.75 14.34
C ASN A 35 8.11 13.11 15.73
N GLU A 36 8.04 11.78 15.79
CA GLU A 36 8.06 11.01 17.04
C GLU A 36 9.42 11.09 17.73
N TRP A 37 10.52 10.89 16.99
CA TRP A 37 11.88 10.84 17.52
C TRP A 37 12.63 12.17 17.39
N SER A 38 11.89 13.28 17.33
CA SER A 38 12.44 14.60 16.99
C SER A 38 13.57 15.05 17.94
N ASP A 39 13.46 14.74 19.23
CA ASP A 39 14.43 15.16 20.24
C ASP A 39 15.73 14.35 20.15
N GLU A 40 15.62 13.03 20.03
CA GLU A 40 16.77 12.13 19.87
C GLU A 40 17.51 12.43 18.56
N LEU A 41 16.78 12.60 17.46
CA LEU A 41 17.35 12.95 16.16
C LEU A 41 18.05 14.31 16.19
N ALA A 42 17.50 15.31 16.88
CA ALA A 42 18.14 16.61 17.03
C ALA A 42 19.42 16.52 17.87
N ALA A 43 19.43 15.72 18.94
CA ALA A 43 20.63 15.47 19.75
C ALA A 43 21.73 14.80 18.92
N ASP A 44 21.38 13.74 18.17
CA ASP A 44 22.31 12.99 17.31
C ASP A 44 22.84 13.81 16.14
N LEU A 45 22.02 14.67 15.53
CA LEU A 45 22.49 15.62 14.53
C LEU A 45 23.47 16.63 15.14
N ARG A 46 23.19 17.14 16.35
CA ARG A 46 24.05 18.13 17.02
C ARG A 46 25.41 17.54 17.39
N ALA A 47 25.42 16.33 17.94
CA ALA A 47 26.64 15.67 18.42
C ALA A 47 27.38 14.86 17.34
N GLY A 48 26.71 14.54 16.22
CA GLY A 48 27.28 13.63 15.21
C GLY A 48 27.19 12.15 15.59
N THR A 49 26.33 11.82 16.54
CA THR A 49 26.19 10.48 17.13
C THR A 49 24.98 9.72 16.58
N CYS A 50 24.71 8.54 17.13
CA CYS A 50 23.49 7.77 16.93
C CYS A 50 22.99 7.23 18.28
N CYS A 51 21.69 7.30 18.53
CA CYS A 51 21.03 6.84 19.75
C CYS A 51 21.11 5.31 19.89
N PRO A 52 21.86 4.76 20.88
CA PRO A 52 22.06 3.31 21.04
C PRO A 52 20.75 2.54 21.23
N GLU A 53 19.79 3.12 21.94
CA GLU A 53 18.48 2.51 22.23
C GLU A 53 17.66 2.26 20.95
N LYS A 54 17.66 3.21 20.01
CA LYS A 54 16.87 3.12 18.76
C LYS A 54 17.49 2.14 17.75
N ILE A 55 18.79 1.91 17.86
CA ILE A 55 19.55 1.00 16.98
C ILE A 55 19.84 -0.36 17.60
N GLY A 56 19.45 -0.59 18.86
CA GLY A 56 19.58 -1.90 19.50
C GLY A 56 21.04 -2.37 19.64
N ALA A 57 22.00 -1.44 19.58
CA ALA A 57 23.41 -1.76 19.68
C ALA A 57 23.83 -1.77 21.15
N GLN A 58 24.61 -2.79 21.55
CA GLN A 58 25.43 -2.67 22.76
C GLN A 58 26.47 -1.56 22.51
N VAL A 59 26.75 -0.75 23.53
CA VAL A 59 27.37 0.59 23.44
C VAL A 59 28.82 0.62 22.90
N SER A 60 29.38 -0.49 22.40
CA SER A 60 30.78 -0.55 21.93
C SER A 60 30.91 -1.12 20.52
N GLY A 61 31.22 -0.25 19.54
CA GLY A 61 31.74 -0.63 18.21
C GLY A 61 30.77 -0.44 17.05
N ASP A 62 29.56 -1.00 17.13
CA ASP A 62 28.62 -1.09 15.99
C ASP A 62 28.01 0.25 15.56
N LEU A 63 28.20 1.31 16.36
CA LEU A 63 27.70 2.66 16.11
C LEU A 63 28.59 3.49 15.20
N ILE A 64 29.89 3.20 15.19
CA ILE A 64 30.92 3.99 14.50
C ILE A 64 30.60 4.18 13.01
N PRO A 65 30.12 3.16 12.27
CA PRO A 65 29.78 3.32 10.85
C PRO A 65 28.64 4.33 10.60
N PHE A 66 27.79 4.57 11.59
CA PHE A 66 26.64 5.46 11.49
C PHE A 66 26.88 6.84 12.13
N CYS A 67 27.90 6.99 12.96
CA CYS A 67 28.34 8.29 13.44
C CYS A 67 28.91 9.13 12.30
N SER A 68 28.75 10.44 12.37
CA SER A 68 29.26 11.36 11.35
C SER A 68 29.67 12.69 11.98
N ARG A 69 30.10 13.65 11.17
CA ARG A 69 30.38 15.02 11.64
C ARG A 69 29.15 15.61 12.35
N ALA A 70 29.40 16.31 13.47
CA ALA A 70 28.41 17.15 14.15
C ALA A 70 27.81 18.20 13.20
N MET A 71 26.48 18.31 13.20
CA MET A 71 25.68 19.24 12.38
C MET A 71 24.70 20.05 13.26
N PRO A 72 25.18 20.89 14.19
CA PRO A 72 24.32 21.65 15.12
C PRO A 72 23.28 22.53 14.40
N GLN A 73 23.64 23.15 13.27
CA GLN A 73 22.70 23.94 12.47
C GLN A 73 21.55 23.08 11.90
N ARG A 74 21.82 21.82 11.54
CA ARG A 74 20.78 20.89 11.07
C ARG A 74 19.84 20.47 12.20
N ALA A 75 20.35 20.34 13.43
CA ALA A 75 19.50 20.06 14.59
C ALA A 75 18.49 21.18 14.84
N GLU A 76 18.90 22.45 14.72
CA GLU A 76 17.96 23.59 14.86
C GLU A 76 16.98 23.70 13.69
N LEU A 77 17.42 23.41 12.46
CA LEU A 77 16.52 23.29 11.31
C LEU A 77 15.47 22.20 11.51
N LEU A 78 15.86 21.04 12.06
CA LEU A 78 14.92 19.97 12.39
C LEU A 78 13.85 20.43 13.38
N LYS A 79 14.25 21.08 14.48
CA LYS A 79 13.27 21.60 15.46
C LYS A 79 12.28 22.58 14.83
N THR A 80 12.78 23.48 13.98
CA THR A 80 11.94 24.46 13.26
C THR A 80 10.98 23.75 12.32
N ALA A 81 11.46 22.77 11.55
CA ALA A 81 10.62 21.99 10.64
C ALA A 81 9.54 21.20 11.39
N ILE A 82 9.86 20.60 12.54
CA ILE A 82 8.90 19.87 13.38
C ILE A 82 7.83 20.81 13.93
N ALA A 83 8.19 22.03 14.34
CA ALA A 83 7.22 23.03 14.77
C ALA A 83 6.22 23.36 13.63
N ALA A 84 6.72 23.56 12.40
CA ALA A 84 5.86 23.78 11.23
C ALA A 84 4.95 22.57 10.93
N LEU A 85 5.49 21.35 11.00
CA LEU A 85 4.70 20.13 10.82
C LEU A 85 3.54 20.04 11.83
N ARG A 86 3.82 20.28 13.12
CA ARG A 86 2.81 20.25 14.20
C ARG A 86 1.81 21.40 14.11
N ALA A 87 2.18 22.51 13.49
CA ALA A 87 1.29 23.62 13.16
C ALA A 87 0.42 23.37 11.90
N GLY A 88 0.56 22.21 11.24
CA GLY A 88 -0.20 21.87 10.04
C GLY A 88 0.36 22.47 8.75
N GLN A 89 1.66 22.78 8.73
CA GLN A 89 2.38 23.33 7.57
C GLN A 89 3.39 22.30 7.01
N PRO A 90 2.91 21.23 6.34
CA PRO A 90 3.74 20.12 5.90
C PRO A 90 4.73 20.49 4.78
N ASP A 91 4.44 21.53 4.00
CA ASP A 91 5.29 22.04 2.93
C ASP A 91 6.49 22.85 3.47
N GLU A 92 6.28 23.64 4.54
CA GLU A 92 7.34 24.32 5.26
C GLU A 92 8.27 23.32 5.95
N PHE A 93 7.71 22.27 6.56
CA PHE A 93 8.49 21.15 7.12
C PHE A 93 9.46 20.56 6.09
N ALA A 94 8.95 20.17 4.92
CA ALA A 94 9.75 19.56 3.87
C ALA A 94 10.78 20.54 3.27
N ALA A 95 10.39 21.79 3.06
CA ALA A 95 11.24 22.81 2.47
C ALA A 95 12.42 23.20 3.37
N GLY A 96 12.21 23.26 4.68
CA GLY A 96 13.26 23.53 5.65
C GLY A 96 14.32 22.41 5.70
N LEU A 97 13.88 21.15 5.62
CA LEU A 97 14.77 20.00 5.69
C LEU A 97 15.50 19.72 4.36
N TRP A 98 14.79 19.76 3.24
CA TRP A 98 15.33 19.36 1.93
C TRP A 98 15.09 20.43 0.86
N PRO A 99 15.73 21.62 0.98
CA PRO A 99 15.49 22.73 0.06
C PRO A 99 15.94 22.47 -1.38
N LYS A 100 16.80 21.46 -1.60
CA LYS A 100 17.31 21.08 -2.93
C LYS A 100 16.54 19.92 -3.57
N LEU A 101 15.51 19.39 -2.90
CA LEU A 101 14.73 18.28 -3.42
C LEU A 101 13.93 18.74 -4.64
N ALA A 102 14.26 18.16 -5.79
CA ALA A 102 13.68 18.54 -7.08
C ALA A 102 12.60 17.55 -7.53
N MET A 103 12.81 16.26 -7.29
CA MET A 103 11.95 15.19 -7.81
C MET A 103 11.64 14.12 -6.77
N ILE A 104 10.41 13.62 -6.82
CA ILE A 104 9.96 12.42 -6.12
C ILE A 104 9.43 11.43 -7.16
N SER A 105 10.02 10.23 -7.16
CA SER A 105 9.64 9.11 -8.02
C SER A 105 9.10 7.97 -7.18
N SER A 106 7.80 7.67 -7.33
CA SER A 106 7.14 6.55 -6.65
C SER A 106 6.02 5.96 -7.50
N TRP A 107 5.47 4.81 -7.11
CA TRP A 107 4.14 4.45 -7.61
C TRP A 107 3.13 5.51 -7.16
N SER A 108 2.20 5.85 -8.04
CA SER A 108 1.19 6.88 -7.79
C SER A 108 -0.19 6.56 -8.35
N GLU A 109 -0.36 5.35 -8.88
CA GLU A 109 -1.58 4.88 -9.54
C GLU A 109 -2.18 3.73 -8.72
N ALA A 110 -3.45 3.41 -9.01
CA ALA A 110 -4.21 2.37 -8.33
C ALA A 110 -4.13 2.50 -6.80
N GLU A 111 -3.74 1.42 -6.11
CA GLU A 111 -3.65 1.33 -4.65
C GLU A 111 -2.64 2.33 -4.03
N ALA A 112 -1.63 2.77 -4.78
CA ALA A 112 -0.67 3.76 -4.32
C ALA A 112 -1.20 5.20 -4.39
N ALA A 113 -2.31 5.46 -5.09
CA ALA A 113 -2.80 6.82 -5.36
C ALA A 113 -3.09 7.62 -4.08
N GLY A 114 -3.71 6.98 -3.07
CA GLY A 114 -4.00 7.62 -1.78
C GLY A 114 -2.73 8.00 -1.02
N GLY A 115 -1.76 7.07 -0.93
CA GLY A 115 -0.46 7.34 -0.31
C GLY A 115 0.34 8.41 -1.06
N ALA A 116 0.27 8.43 -2.40
CA ALA A 116 0.92 9.44 -3.22
C ALA A 116 0.30 10.82 -3.01
N ALA A 117 -1.03 10.93 -2.92
CA ALA A 117 -1.71 12.18 -2.60
C ALA A 117 -1.31 12.71 -1.21
N GLN A 118 -1.21 11.82 -0.21
CA GLN A 118 -0.75 12.18 1.13
C GLN A 118 0.70 12.68 1.10
N LEU A 119 1.61 11.97 0.44
CA LEU A 119 3.01 12.38 0.37
C LEU A 119 3.19 13.69 -0.43
N ARG A 120 2.35 13.93 -1.46
CA ARG A 120 2.30 15.21 -2.20
C ARG A 120 1.97 16.40 -1.32
N ALA A 121 1.18 16.23 -0.25
CA ALA A 121 0.87 17.33 0.67
C ALA A 121 2.12 17.88 1.38
N TYR A 122 3.13 17.04 1.61
CA TYR A 122 4.44 17.46 2.12
C TYR A 122 5.33 18.09 1.05
N PHE A 123 5.16 17.70 -0.21
CA PHE A 123 6.03 18.09 -1.31
C PHE A 123 5.25 18.67 -2.50
N PRO A 124 4.50 19.77 -2.31
CA PRO A 124 3.61 20.30 -3.35
C PRO A 124 4.37 20.99 -4.50
N ARG A 125 5.62 21.41 -4.26
CA ARG A 125 6.46 22.14 -5.25
C ARG A 125 7.37 21.23 -6.06
N GLN A 126 7.54 19.99 -5.62
CA GLN A 126 8.45 19.04 -6.25
C GLN A 126 7.82 18.49 -7.53
N THR A 127 8.69 18.11 -8.46
CA THR A 127 8.28 17.27 -9.58
C THR A 127 7.89 15.88 -9.08
N TRP A 128 6.76 15.37 -9.56
CA TRP A 128 6.31 14.01 -9.30
C TRP A 128 6.35 13.17 -10.57
N GLN A 129 7.01 12.02 -10.49
CA GLN A 129 7.08 11.07 -11.59
C GLN A 129 6.66 9.68 -11.11
N THR A 130 5.61 9.12 -11.72
CA THR A 130 5.26 7.71 -11.48
C THR A 130 6.42 6.80 -11.90
N LYS A 131 6.63 5.67 -11.23
CA LYS A 131 7.61 4.65 -11.68
C LYS A 131 7.14 3.84 -12.90
N GLY A 132 5.87 3.97 -13.28
CA GLY A 132 5.23 3.04 -14.20
C GLY A 132 5.01 1.67 -13.55
N LEU A 133 4.46 0.75 -14.35
CA LEU A 133 4.28 -0.65 -14.00
C LEU A 133 5.59 -1.44 -14.16
N LEU A 134 6.22 -1.73 -13.02
CA LEU A 134 7.41 -2.56 -12.90
C LEU A 134 7.06 -3.78 -12.05
N ALA A 135 7.18 -4.98 -12.64
CA ALA A 135 6.91 -6.24 -11.99
C ALA A 135 8.21 -7.05 -11.82
N THR A 136 8.18 -8.09 -10.99
CA THR A 136 9.35 -8.96 -10.79
C THR A 136 9.72 -9.69 -12.09
N GLU A 137 8.72 -10.01 -12.88
CA GLU A 137 8.81 -10.67 -14.18
C GLU A 137 9.39 -9.75 -15.27
N GLY A 138 9.30 -8.43 -15.10
CA GLY A 138 9.87 -7.44 -16.02
C GLY A 138 9.21 -6.06 -15.95
N ALA A 139 9.80 -5.10 -16.66
CA ALA A 139 9.23 -3.77 -16.82
C ALA A 139 8.12 -3.80 -17.88
N VAL A 140 6.89 -3.42 -17.51
CA VAL A 140 5.78 -3.32 -18.47
C VAL A 140 5.74 -1.92 -19.07
N THR A 141 5.90 -0.89 -18.25
CA THR A 141 5.90 0.50 -18.72
C THR A 141 7.01 1.30 -18.06
N LEU A 142 7.50 2.32 -18.76
CA LEU A 142 8.46 3.28 -18.23
C LEU A 142 7.89 4.70 -18.27
N PRO A 143 8.16 5.54 -17.27
CA PRO A 143 7.69 6.91 -17.29
C PRO A 143 8.44 7.72 -18.35
N ILE A 144 7.69 8.41 -19.21
CA ILE A 144 8.23 9.35 -20.19
C ILE A 144 7.55 10.69 -19.97
N TRP A 145 8.33 11.75 -19.77
CA TRP A 145 7.83 13.06 -19.35
C TRP A 145 6.82 13.68 -20.32
N SER A 146 7.03 13.51 -21.62
CA SER A 146 6.17 14.07 -22.66
C SER A 146 4.95 13.20 -22.98
N ALA A 147 4.76 12.07 -22.28
CA ALA A 147 3.68 11.13 -22.53
C ALA A 147 2.50 11.36 -21.56
N SER A 148 1.28 11.02 -21.99
CA SER A 148 0.07 11.16 -21.17
C SER A 148 -0.01 10.14 -20.02
N ALA A 149 0.70 9.01 -20.15
CA ALA A 149 0.86 7.97 -19.14
C ALA A 149 2.18 7.22 -19.37
N PRO A 150 2.61 6.34 -18.45
CA PRO A 150 3.78 5.48 -18.67
C PRO A 150 3.71 4.74 -20.01
N VAL A 151 4.83 4.72 -20.74
CA VAL A 151 4.91 4.16 -22.09
C VAL A 151 5.31 2.71 -22.02
N LEU A 152 4.68 1.84 -22.81
CA LEU A 152 5.05 0.43 -22.92
C LEU A 152 6.55 0.26 -23.14
N ALA A 153 7.17 -0.51 -22.27
CA ALA A 153 8.58 -0.89 -22.33
C ALA A 153 8.76 -2.01 -23.36
N ALA A 154 8.45 -1.74 -24.64
CA ALA A 154 8.32 -2.74 -25.71
C ALA A 154 9.58 -3.59 -25.99
N ARG A 155 10.73 -3.23 -25.40
CA ARG A 155 11.98 -4.00 -25.49
C ARG A 155 12.26 -4.88 -24.25
N SER A 156 11.44 -4.78 -23.20
CA SER A 156 11.62 -5.55 -21.97
C SER A 156 11.08 -6.98 -22.08
N ALA A 157 10.04 -7.18 -22.89
CA ALA A 157 9.37 -8.46 -23.12
C ALA A 157 8.53 -8.34 -24.40
N PHE A 158 8.01 -9.47 -24.89
CA PHE A 158 6.88 -9.47 -25.81
C PHE A 158 5.58 -9.40 -25.01
N PHE A 159 4.64 -8.56 -25.44
CA PHE A 159 3.40 -8.29 -24.72
C PHE A 159 2.16 -8.63 -25.55
N GLU A 160 1.25 -9.35 -24.92
CA GLU A 160 -0.13 -9.56 -25.36
C GLU A 160 -1.08 -8.92 -24.33
N PHE A 161 -2.28 -8.57 -24.76
CA PHE A 161 -3.27 -7.86 -23.95
C PHE A 161 -4.63 -8.51 -24.10
N GLU A 162 -5.20 -9.01 -23.02
CA GLU A 162 -6.55 -9.60 -23.02
C GLU A 162 -7.57 -8.50 -22.69
N GLU A 163 -8.51 -8.25 -23.59
CA GLU A 163 -9.48 -7.16 -23.48
C GLU A 163 -10.48 -7.36 -22.33
N GLY A 164 -10.75 -6.28 -21.59
CA GLY A 164 -11.66 -6.26 -20.45
C GLY A 164 -11.00 -6.66 -19.12
N GLU A 165 -11.59 -6.22 -18.01
CA GLU A 165 -11.07 -6.53 -16.67
C GLU A 165 -11.27 -7.99 -16.26
N GLU A 166 -12.34 -8.61 -16.75
CA GLU A 166 -12.71 -10.00 -16.43
C GLU A 166 -11.98 -11.03 -17.30
N GLY A 167 -11.30 -10.60 -18.37
CA GLY A 167 -10.49 -11.49 -19.22
C GLY A 167 -11.29 -12.37 -20.17
N ASN A 168 -12.48 -11.93 -20.57
CA ASN A 168 -13.34 -12.66 -21.52
C ASN A 168 -13.27 -12.09 -22.95
N GLY A 169 -12.45 -11.07 -23.18
CA GLY A 169 -12.29 -10.40 -24.47
C GLY A 169 -11.21 -11.01 -25.36
N GLU A 170 -11.04 -10.41 -26.54
CA GLU A 170 -10.01 -10.84 -27.50
C GLU A 170 -8.60 -10.53 -27.02
N LEU A 171 -7.64 -11.31 -27.51
CA LEU A 171 -6.22 -11.03 -27.34
C LEU A 171 -5.77 -10.03 -28.39
N ARG A 172 -5.10 -8.96 -27.94
CA ARG A 172 -4.58 -7.88 -28.74
C ARG A 172 -3.06 -7.79 -28.60
N LEU A 173 -2.41 -7.37 -29.68
CA LEU A 173 -1.03 -6.92 -29.67
C LEU A 173 -0.96 -5.44 -29.29
N ALA A 174 0.23 -4.99 -28.88
CA ALA A 174 0.44 -3.61 -28.41
C ALA A 174 -0.01 -2.50 -29.38
N HIS A 175 0.00 -2.77 -30.70
CA HIS A 175 -0.41 -1.80 -31.72
C HIS A 175 -1.91 -1.82 -32.01
N GLU A 176 -2.65 -2.77 -31.46
CA GLU A 176 -4.09 -2.96 -31.67
C GLU A 176 -4.92 -2.40 -30.49
N LEU A 177 -4.26 -1.80 -29.49
CA LEU A 177 -4.94 -1.28 -28.31
C LEU A 177 -5.74 -0.01 -28.62
N GLU A 178 -6.92 0.10 -28.04
CA GLU A 178 -7.85 1.21 -28.22
C GLU A 178 -7.83 2.15 -27.01
N THR A 179 -7.86 3.46 -27.25
CA THR A 179 -7.81 4.47 -26.17
C THR A 179 -9.10 4.44 -25.35
N GLY A 180 -8.95 4.44 -24.02
CA GLY A 180 -10.04 4.32 -23.05
C GLY A 180 -10.37 2.87 -22.66
N CYS A 181 -9.90 1.89 -23.43
CA CYS A 181 -10.13 0.47 -23.12
C CYS A 181 -9.14 -0.05 -22.07
N ARG A 182 -9.59 -1.07 -21.33
CA ARG A 182 -8.81 -1.74 -20.29
C ARG A 182 -8.41 -3.14 -20.73
N TYR A 183 -7.20 -3.53 -20.34
CA TYR A 183 -6.58 -4.77 -20.76
C TYR A 183 -5.84 -5.43 -19.61
N ARG A 184 -5.84 -6.76 -19.59
CA ARG A 184 -4.98 -7.57 -18.72
C ARG A 184 -3.66 -7.84 -19.43
N VAL A 185 -2.56 -7.66 -18.71
CA VAL A 185 -1.22 -7.79 -19.29
C VAL A 185 -0.77 -9.26 -19.30
N ILE A 186 -0.33 -9.71 -20.47
CA ILE A 186 0.30 -11.01 -20.68
C ILE A 186 1.71 -10.76 -21.22
N MET A 187 2.71 -11.43 -20.66
CA MET A 187 4.10 -11.22 -21.05
C MET A 187 4.83 -12.51 -21.41
N THR A 188 5.68 -12.42 -22.42
CA THR A 188 6.68 -13.44 -22.76
C THR A 188 8.07 -12.83 -22.58
N THR A 189 8.89 -13.41 -21.70
CA THR A 189 10.18 -12.84 -21.26
C THR A 189 11.36 -13.67 -21.74
N PHE A 190 12.53 -13.03 -21.80
CA PHE A 190 13.80 -13.73 -22.06
C PHE A 190 14.18 -14.73 -20.95
N GLY A 191 13.59 -14.59 -19.75
CA GLY A 191 13.80 -15.48 -18.61
C GLY A 191 12.98 -16.78 -18.65
N GLY A 192 12.22 -17.03 -19.72
CA GLY A 192 11.50 -18.30 -19.92
C GLY A 192 10.06 -18.31 -19.44
N LEU A 193 9.48 -17.15 -19.11
CA LEU A 193 8.03 -17.02 -18.94
C LEU A 193 7.39 -16.86 -20.32
N TYR A 194 6.46 -17.73 -20.69
CA TYR A 194 5.75 -17.69 -21.97
C TYR A 194 4.26 -17.47 -21.76
N ARG A 195 3.73 -16.42 -22.39
CA ARG A 195 2.33 -15.99 -22.27
C ARG A 195 1.85 -15.94 -20.81
N TYR A 196 2.74 -15.47 -19.93
CA TYR A 196 2.50 -15.41 -18.50
C TYR A 196 1.52 -14.27 -18.19
N ARG A 197 0.41 -14.59 -17.54
CA ARG A 197 -0.58 -13.61 -17.08
C ARG A 197 -0.03 -12.89 -15.85
N LEU A 198 0.23 -11.59 -15.98
CA LEU A 198 0.72 -10.75 -14.86
C LEU A 198 -0.36 -10.45 -13.82
N HIS A 199 -1.63 -10.63 -14.21
CA HIS A 199 -2.79 -10.24 -13.42
C HIS A 199 -2.87 -8.74 -13.12
N ASP A 200 -2.17 -7.93 -13.90
CA ASP A 200 -2.22 -6.47 -13.89
C ASP A 200 -3.21 -5.97 -14.95
N ILE A 201 -4.05 -5.02 -14.56
CA ILE A 201 -5.01 -4.34 -15.42
C ILE A 201 -4.45 -2.95 -15.74
N VAL A 202 -4.39 -2.64 -17.03
CA VAL A 202 -3.95 -1.34 -17.55
C VAL A 202 -5.03 -0.70 -18.39
N GLU A 203 -5.09 0.62 -18.41
CA GLU A 203 -5.95 1.38 -19.31
C GLU A 203 -5.09 2.10 -20.36
N MET A 204 -5.48 1.96 -21.62
CA MET A 204 -4.80 2.61 -22.73
C MET A 204 -5.17 4.10 -22.77
N ARG A 205 -4.20 4.97 -22.50
CA ARG A 205 -4.37 6.44 -22.38
C ARG A 205 -3.98 7.21 -23.66
N GLY A 206 -3.66 6.49 -24.73
CA GLY A 206 -3.24 7.06 -26.00
C GLY A 206 -1.83 6.63 -26.39
N TRP A 207 -1.20 7.39 -27.28
CA TRP A 207 0.05 6.98 -27.92
C TRP A 207 1.17 7.98 -27.66
N TRP A 208 2.34 7.47 -27.31
CA TRP A 208 3.58 8.22 -27.39
C TRP A 208 4.35 7.73 -28.61
N ARG A 209 4.32 8.54 -29.68
CA ARG A 209 4.76 8.14 -31.02
C ARG A 209 3.95 6.92 -31.49
N LYS A 210 4.57 5.75 -31.59
CA LYS A 210 3.93 4.48 -31.99
C LYS A 210 3.79 3.48 -30.83
N LEU A 211 4.12 3.90 -29.61
CA LEU A 211 4.06 3.04 -28.43
C LEU A 211 2.85 3.41 -27.58
N PRO A 212 2.10 2.41 -27.06
CA PRO A 212 0.95 2.69 -26.22
C PRO A 212 1.38 3.26 -24.87
N CYS A 213 0.61 4.24 -24.39
CA CYS A 213 0.68 4.79 -23.05
C CYS A 213 -0.33 4.08 -22.17
N LEU A 214 0.13 3.38 -21.14
CA LEU A 214 -0.68 2.49 -20.33
C LEU A 214 -0.65 2.97 -18.87
N ALA A 215 -1.80 3.37 -18.35
CA ALA A 215 -1.96 3.70 -16.93
C ALA A 215 -2.32 2.45 -16.14
N PHE A 216 -1.69 2.24 -14.99
CA PHE A 216 -2.01 1.10 -14.12
C PHE A 216 -3.33 1.33 -13.38
N ILE A 217 -4.26 0.39 -13.51
CA ILE A 217 -5.59 0.47 -12.87
C ILE A 217 -5.65 -0.36 -11.60
N GLY A 218 -4.97 -1.51 -11.57
CA GLY A 218 -4.94 -2.39 -10.41
C GLY A 218 -4.64 -3.83 -10.80
N LYS A 219 -4.91 -4.76 -9.88
CA LYS A 219 -4.77 -6.19 -10.11
C LYS A 219 -6.12 -6.88 -10.26
N GLU A 220 -6.11 -8.08 -10.83
CA GLU A 220 -7.29 -8.93 -10.92
C GLU A 220 -7.92 -9.21 -9.54
N ALA A 221 -9.21 -9.56 -9.57
CA ALA A 221 -10.13 -9.59 -8.42
C ALA A 221 -9.70 -10.43 -7.20
N MET A 222 -8.64 -11.24 -7.33
CA MET A 222 -8.21 -12.20 -6.32
C MET A 222 -6.97 -11.78 -5.54
N VAL A 223 -6.45 -10.55 -5.73
CA VAL A 223 -5.29 -10.04 -5.00
C VAL A 223 -5.57 -8.65 -4.41
N CYS A 224 -5.31 -8.48 -3.12
CA CYS A 224 -5.29 -7.18 -2.44
C CYS A 224 -3.84 -6.75 -2.20
N ASP A 225 -3.52 -5.50 -2.49
CA ASP A 225 -2.15 -4.98 -2.40
C ASP A 225 -2.16 -3.51 -1.94
N LEU A 226 -2.12 -3.28 -0.62
CA LEU A 226 -2.18 -1.95 -0.03
C LEU A 226 -0.80 -1.27 -0.02
N SER A 227 0.26 -2.05 0.13
CA SER A 227 1.62 -1.55 0.35
C SER A 227 2.74 -2.32 -0.36
N GLY A 228 2.42 -3.41 -1.06
CA GLY A 228 3.36 -4.32 -1.74
C GLY A 228 3.24 -5.77 -1.27
N GLU A 229 2.36 -6.08 -0.31
CA GLU A 229 2.26 -7.38 0.36
C GLU A 229 1.59 -8.49 -0.45
N LYS A 230 0.74 -8.11 -1.42
CA LYS A 230 0.02 -9.00 -2.34
C LYS A 230 -0.66 -10.19 -1.63
N LEU A 231 -1.78 -9.93 -0.95
CA LEU A 231 -2.62 -11.00 -0.39
C LEU A 231 -3.56 -11.57 -1.45
N SER A 232 -3.38 -12.85 -1.81
CA SER A 232 -4.30 -13.53 -2.71
C SER A 232 -5.46 -14.21 -1.98
N ALA A 233 -6.60 -14.40 -2.63
CA ALA A 233 -7.72 -15.14 -2.08
C ALA A 233 -7.36 -16.60 -1.73
N ALA A 234 -6.46 -17.23 -2.50
CA ALA A 234 -5.96 -18.57 -2.18
C ALA A 234 -5.14 -18.56 -0.89
N HIS A 235 -4.27 -17.56 -0.73
CA HIS A 235 -3.49 -17.39 0.49
C HIS A 235 -4.39 -17.13 1.71
N VAL A 236 -5.39 -16.25 1.59
CA VAL A 236 -6.37 -15.99 2.64
C VAL A 236 -7.17 -17.25 2.99
N LYS A 237 -7.54 -18.07 2.00
CA LYS A 237 -8.24 -19.34 2.23
C LYS A 237 -7.39 -20.29 3.08
N ASN A 238 -6.10 -20.38 2.81
CA ASN A 238 -5.18 -21.21 3.59
C ASN A 238 -5.03 -20.67 5.03
N ILE A 239 -4.94 -19.35 5.21
CA ILE A 239 -4.92 -18.74 6.54
C ILE A 239 -6.20 -19.09 7.31
N LEU A 240 -7.37 -18.88 6.72
CA LEU A 240 -8.65 -19.20 7.38
C LEU A 240 -8.79 -20.68 7.73
N ALA A 241 -8.27 -21.59 6.89
CA ALA A 241 -8.29 -23.01 7.16
C ALA A 241 -7.35 -23.42 8.31
N ALA A 242 -6.27 -22.66 8.56
CA ALA A 242 -5.33 -22.91 9.65
C ALA A 242 -5.76 -22.25 10.98
N LEU A 243 -6.63 -21.24 10.94
CA LEU A 243 -7.13 -20.56 12.14
C LEU A 243 -8.11 -21.46 12.91
N PRO A 244 -8.15 -21.39 14.26
CA PRO A 244 -9.10 -22.17 15.06
C PRO A 244 -10.54 -21.72 14.86
N GLY A 245 -11.27 -22.43 14.00
CA GLY A 245 -12.65 -22.16 13.64
C GLY A 245 -13.05 -22.86 12.35
N ARG A 246 -14.34 -22.80 12.00
CA ARG A 246 -14.84 -23.36 10.73
C ARG A 246 -14.89 -22.35 9.59
N PHE A 247 -15.00 -21.05 9.91
CA PHE A 247 -14.91 -19.90 8.99
C PHE A 247 -15.53 -20.14 7.60
N VAL A 248 -16.78 -20.59 7.57
CA VAL A 248 -17.54 -20.90 6.35
C VAL A 248 -18.07 -19.65 5.64
N SER A 249 -18.30 -18.57 6.39
CA SER A 249 -18.81 -17.28 5.88
C SER A 249 -17.81 -16.12 6.02
N ALA A 250 -16.70 -16.38 6.71
CA ALA A 250 -15.70 -15.38 7.02
C ALA A 250 -14.97 -14.88 5.76
N PHE A 251 -14.52 -13.63 5.83
CA PHE A 251 -13.74 -13.01 4.78
C PHE A 251 -12.83 -11.93 5.34
N ILE A 252 -11.72 -11.68 4.64
CA ILE A 252 -10.83 -10.56 4.90
C ILE A 252 -11.16 -9.43 3.92
N ALA A 253 -11.13 -8.20 4.40
CA ALA A 253 -11.28 -7.00 3.60
C ALA A 253 -10.18 -5.98 3.92
N PRO A 254 -9.72 -5.18 2.94
CA PRO A 254 -8.88 -4.03 3.21
C PRO A 254 -9.71 -2.95 3.93
N GLU A 255 -9.10 -2.24 4.86
CA GLU A 255 -9.64 -1.05 5.49
C GLU A 255 -8.71 0.12 5.20
N LYS A 256 -9.24 1.15 4.54
CA LYS A 256 -8.49 2.33 4.06
C LYS A 256 -9.02 3.59 4.76
N PRO A 257 -8.75 3.78 6.06
CA PRO A 257 -9.19 4.97 6.78
C PRO A 257 -8.48 6.22 6.23
N SER A 258 -9.05 7.39 6.52
CA SER A 258 -8.37 8.65 6.24
C SER A 258 -7.16 8.82 7.16
N ALA A 259 -6.14 9.52 6.66
CA ALA A 259 -4.98 9.91 7.46
C ALA A 259 -5.42 10.65 8.74
N PRO A 260 -4.76 10.45 9.89
CA PRO A 260 -3.46 9.80 10.08
C PRO A 260 -3.50 8.27 10.28
N ALA A 261 -4.67 7.64 10.25
CA ALA A 261 -4.77 6.19 10.47
C ALA A 261 -4.18 5.41 9.28
N LEU A 262 -3.41 4.36 9.58
CA LEU A 262 -2.80 3.50 8.57
C LEU A 262 -3.84 2.53 7.97
N PRO A 263 -3.72 2.17 6.69
CA PRO A 263 -4.52 1.10 6.10
C PRO A 263 -4.15 -0.26 6.71
N GLY A 264 -5.07 -1.22 6.64
CA GLY A 264 -4.83 -2.58 7.14
C GLY A 264 -5.92 -3.54 6.74
N TYR A 265 -5.97 -4.70 7.38
CA TYR A 265 -6.92 -5.76 7.05
C TYR A 265 -7.91 -6.02 8.19
N LEU A 266 -9.15 -6.30 7.82
CA LEU A 266 -10.24 -6.66 8.72
C LEU A 266 -10.75 -8.05 8.36
N LEU A 267 -10.61 -9.00 9.27
CA LEU A 267 -11.36 -10.25 9.23
C LEU A 267 -12.76 -10.01 9.79
N VAL A 268 -13.78 -10.31 9.00
CA VAL A 268 -15.18 -10.35 9.44
C VAL A 268 -15.62 -11.79 9.48
N ALA A 269 -16.15 -12.24 10.62
CA ALA A 269 -16.66 -13.59 10.81
C ALA A 269 -17.89 -13.58 11.73
N ALA A 270 -18.74 -14.61 11.62
CA ALA A 270 -19.80 -14.84 12.58
C ALA A 270 -19.21 -15.39 13.88
N GLN A 271 -19.70 -14.93 15.02
CA GLN A 271 -19.19 -15.32 16.34
C GLN A 271 -19.31 -16.84 16.58
N SER A 272 -20.31 -17.50 15.99
CA SER A 272 -20.49 -18.96 16.07
C SER A 272 -19.44 -19.77 15.31
N GLU A 273 -18.59 -19.15 14.48
CA GLU A 273 -17.61 -19.85 13.65
C GLU A 273 -16.30 -20.18 14.36
N THR A 274 -16.08 -19.61 15.54
CA THR A 274 -14.88 -19.82 16.36
C THR A 274 -15.25 -19.82 17.83
N SER A 275 -14.47 -20.52 18.65
CA SER A 275 -14.55 -20.44 20.11
C SER A 275 -13.66 -19.35 20.70
N LEU A 276 -12.80 -18.72 19.88
CA LEU A 276 -11.87 -17.70 20.33
C LEU A 276 -12.55 -16.34 20.48
N ILE A 277 -12.09 -15.55 21.44
CA ILE A 277 -12.49 -14.16 21.53
C ILE A 277 -11.79 -13.32 20.45
N GLN A 278 -12.34 -12.15 20.14
CA GLN A 278 -11.86 -11.28 19.07
C GLN A 278 -10.36 -10.94 19.18
N ALA A 279 -9.85 -10.71 20.39
CA ALA A 279 -8.45 -10.39 20.62
C ALA A 279 -7.50 -11.57 20.32
N GLU A 280 -7.85 -12.78 20.75
CA GLU A 280 -7.06 -13.99 20.49
C GLU A 280 -7.02 -14.32 19.00
N LEU A 281 -8.17 -14.21 18.34
CA LEU A 281 -8.25 -14.42 16.90
C LEU A 281 -7.45 -13.37 16.13
N ALA A 282 -7.45 -12.11 16.58
CA ALA A 282 -6.65 -11.05 15.96
C ALA A 282 -5.15 -11.36 16.06
N THR A 283 -4.67 -11.81 17.21
CA THR A 283 -3.27 -12.22 17.39
C THR A 283 -2.89 -13.38 16.47
N LYS A 284 -3.74 -14.40 16.36
CA LYS A 284 -3.48 -15.55 15.47
C LYS A 284 -3.53 -15.15 13.99
N LEU A 285 -4.49 -14.32 13.61
CA LEU A 285 -4.60 -13.78 12.25
C LEU A 285 -3.36 -12.96 11.87
N GLU A 286 -2.92 -12.07 12.74
CA GLU A 286 -1.72 -11.26 12.53
C GLU A 286 -0.48 -12.15 12.38
N SER A 287 -0.32 -13.16 13.24
CA SER A 287 0.78 -14.13 13.13
C SER A 287 0.78 -14.85 11.78
N ALA A 288 -0.39 -15.34 11.34
CA ALA A 288 -0.52 -16.04 10.06
C ALA A 288 -0.27 -15.12 8.85
N LEU A 289 -0.77 -13.88 8.89
CA LEU A 289 -0.48 -12.90 7.84
C LEU A 289 1.01 -12.55 7.78
N CYS A 290 1.67 -12.45 8.94
CA CYS A 290 3.11 -12.23 9.05
C CYS A 290 3.97 -13.41 8.58
N GLU A 291 3.41 -14.59 8.27
CA GLU A 291 4.16 -15.64 7.56
C GLU A 291 4.49 -15.20 6.12
N ASN A 292 3.65 -14.36 5.51
CA ASN A 292 4.01 -13.67 4.27
C ASN A 292 5.04 -12.56 4.58
N ILE A 293 6.24 -12.75 4.06
CA ILE A 293 7.37 -11.84 4.24
C ILE A 293 7.04 -10.40 3.81
N HIS A 294 6.24 -10.20 2.76
CA HIS A 294 5.90 -8.87 2.28
C HIS A 294 4.85 -8.18 3.17
N TYR A 295 3.93 -8.94 3.76
CA TYR A 295 3.01 -8.41 4.78
C TYR A 295 3.79 -8.02 6.03
N ARG A 296 4.64 -8.92 6.54
CA ARG A 296 5.51 -8.67 7.69
C ARG A 296 6.37 -7.42 7.45
N TRP A 297 7.01 -7.32 6.29
CA TRP A 297 7.79 -6.16 5.90
C TRP A 297 6.96 -4.88 5.94
N SER A 298 5.76 -4.87 5.37
CA SER A 298 4.89 -3.69 5.35
C SER A 298 4.42 -3.29 6.75
N ARG A 299 4.24 -4.25 7.66
CA ARG A 299 3.97 -4.03 9.09
C ARG A 299 5.16 -3.42 9.82
N GLU A 300 6.34 -4.00 9.66
CA GLU A 300 7.60 -3.49 10.24
C GLU A 300 8.00 -2.11 9.69
N ALA A 301 7.68 -1.86 8.41
CA ALA A 301 7.86 -0.58 7.73
C ALA A 301 6.78 0.44 8.09
N GLY A 302 5.85 0.13 9.01
CA GLY A 302 4.83 1.07 9.46
C GLY A 302 3.93 1.59 8.34
N GLN A 303 3.73 0.78 7.29
CA GLN A 303 2.86 1.10 6.16
C GLN A 303 1.46 0.50 6.32
N LEU A 304 1.34 -0.53 7.17
CA LEU A 304 0.08 -1.18 7.55
C LEU A 304 -0.13 -1.14 9.06
N GLN A 305 -1.38 -1.01 9.50
CA GLN A 305 -1.79 -1.32 10.88
C GLN A 305 -1.94 -2.84 11.10
N ALA A 306 -1.96 -3.27 12.36
CA ALA A 306 -2.22 -4.67 12.71
C ALA A 306 -3.58 -5.14 12.18
N ALA A 307 -3.67 -6.39 11.75
CA ALA A 307 -4.92 -6.99 11.35
C ALA A 307 -5.93 -6.93 12.49
N ARG A 308 -7.17 -6.56 12.15
CA ARG A 308 -8.28 -6.48 13.10
C ARG A 308 -9.27 -7.59 12.81
N VAL A 309 -10.04 -7.94 13.82
CA VAL A 309 -11.12 -8.91 13.72
C VAL A 309 -12.41 -8.25 14.17
N LEU A 310 -13.50 -8.53 13.47
CA LEU A 310 -14.86 -8.19 13.85
C LEU A 310 -15.68 -9.48 13.90
N LEU A 311 -16.01 -9.93 15.11
CA LEU A 311 -16.93 -11.04 15.32
C LEU A 311 -18.35 -10.49 15.46
N LEU A 312 -19.24 -10.91 14.56
CA LEU A 312 -20.63 -10.44 14.56
C LEU A 312 -21.54 -11.46 15.25
N PRO A 313 -22.50 -11.00 16.09
CA PRO A 313 -23.49 -11.87 16.75
C PRO A 313 -24.62 -12.25 15.77
N VAL A 314 -24.27 -12.80 14.61
CA VAL A 314 -25.20 -13.23 13.56
C VAL A 314 -24.84 -14.63 13.09
N SER A 315 -25.78 -15.35 12.46
CA SER A 315 -25.47 -16.62 11.82
C SER A 315 -24.57 -16.43 10.59
N PRO A 316 -23.80 -17.47 10.18
CA PRO A 316 -23.02 -17.44 8.94
C PRO A 316 -23.86 -17.10 7.70
N ASP A 317 -25.10 -17.62 7.63
CA ASP A 317 -26.03 -17.32 6.53
C ASP A 317 -26.42 -15.85 6.52
N ARG A 318 -26.66 -15.26 7.71
CA ARG A 318 -26.98 -13.84 7.82
C ARG A 318 -25.79 -12.97 7.43
N LEU A 319 -24.56 -13.38 7.77
CA LEU A 319 -23.35 -12.69 7.32
C LEU A 319 -23.24 -12.72 5.78
N ASN A 320 -23.48 -13.86 5.14
CA ASN A 320 -23.50 -13.95 3.68
C ASN A 320 -24.60 -13.07 3.05
N GLN A 321 -25.78 -13.00 3.64
CA GLN A 321 -26.85 -12.06 3.20
C GLN A 321 -26.42 -10.60 3.30
N LEU A 322 -25.75 -10.21 4.40
CA LEU A 322 -25.22 -8.84 4.55
C LEU A 322 -24.16 -8.54 3.49
N ARG A 323 -23.29 -9.51 3.20
CA ARG A 323 -22.29 -9.36 2.14
C ARG A 323 -22.95 -9.14 0.77
N GLN A 324 -23.98 -9.92 0.49
CA GLN A 324 -24.76 -9.82 -0.73
C GLN A 324 -25.44 -8.45 -0.87
N LYS A 325 -26.12 -7.99 0.19
CA LYS A 325 -26.77 -6.69 0.25
C LYS A 325 -25.80 -5.55 -0.09
N ARG A 326 -24.61 -5.57 0.51
CA ARG A 326 -23.60 -4.54 0.22
C ARG A 326 -23.18 -4.56 -1.24
N ILE A 327 -23.03 -5.75 -1.83
CA ILE A 327 -22.65 -5.90 -3.25
C ILE A 327 -23.68 -5.24 -4.16
N GLU A 328 -24.96 -5.45 -3.87
CA GLU A 328 -26.11 -4.90 -4.60
C GLU A 328 -26.23 -3.38 -4.47
N GLU A 329 -26.06 -2.83 -3.26
CA GLU A 329 -26.13 -1.38 -3.01
C GLU A 329 -25.12 -0.56 -3.84
N GLU A 330 -24.02 -1.18 -4.26
CA GLU A 330 -22.97 -0.56 -5.08
C GLU A 330 -23.00 -1.03 -6.55
N GLY A 331 -24.12 -1.60 -7.01
CA GLY A 331 -24.36 -1.91 -8.44
C GLY A 331 -23.75 -3.22 -8.96
N GLY A 332 -23.39 -4.17 -8.09
CA GLY A 332 -22.89 -5.49 -8.52
C GLY A 332 -23.99 -6.39 -9.10
N ALA A 333 -23.73 -7.07 -10.22
CA ALA A 333 -24.69 -7.99 -10.85
C ALA A 333 -24.92 -9.28 -10.04
N LEU A 334 -26.17 -9.72 -9.98
CA LEU A 334 -26.70 -10.79 -9.12
C LEU A 334 -26.32 -12.24 -9.51
N SER A 335 -25.82 -12.50 -10.72
CA SER A 335 -26.00 -13.85 -11.30
C SER A 335 -24.90 -14.89 -11.05
N THR A 336 -23.74 -14.58 -10.46
CA THR A 336 -22.64 -15.58 -10.32
C THR A 336 -21.64 -15.38 -9.17
N ALA A 337 -21.84 -14.42 -8.27
CA ALA A 337 -20.83 -14.10 -7.25
C ALA A 337 -20.74 -15.18 -6.15
N LYS A 338 -19.87 -16.19 -6.32
CA LYS A 338 -19.36 -16.97 -5.19
C LYS A 338 -18.62 -16.01 -4.24
N HIS A 339 -19.05 -15.92 -2.99
CA HIS A 339 -18.43 -15.05 -1.98
C HIS A 339 -17.01 -15.50 -1.69
N GLY A 340 -16.03 -14.89 -2.34
CA GLY A 340 -14.61 -15.16 -2.09
C GLY A 340 -14.22 -14.83 -0.65
N VAL A 341 -13.20 -15.50 -0.12
CA VAL A 341 -12.66 -15.24 1.23
C VAL A 341 -11.92 -13.90 1.34
N LEU A 342 -11.72 -13.20 0.23
CA LEU A 342 -11.08 -11.88 0.15
C LEU A 342 -12.03 -10.91 -0.57
N SER A 343 -12.33 -9.79 0.08
CA SER A 343 -13.10 -8.67 -0.47
C SER A 343 -12.17 -7.61 -1.05
N ARG A 344 -12.53 -7.02 -2.19
CA ARG A 344 -11.88 -5.81 -2.74
C ARG A 344 -12.31 -4.51 -2.06
N ARG A 345 -13.49 -4.53 -1.42
CA ARG A 345 -14.14 -3.34 -0.88
C ARG A 345 -13.60 -3.02 0.51
N SER A 346 -13.41 -1.73 0.77
CA SER A 346 -13.06 -1.19 2.09
C SER A 346 -14.24 -0.56 2.82
N GLY A 347 -14.09 -0.26 4.11
CA GLY A 347 -15.15 0.36 4.91
C GLY A 347 -16.21 -0.65 5.36
N TRP A 348 -15.85 -1.93 5.48
CA TRP A 348 -16.76 -2.96 6.02
C TRP A 348 -17.13 -2.70 7.45
N LYS A 349 -16.20 -2.20 8.26
CA LYS A 349 -16.47 -1.89 9.65
C LYS A 349 -17.64 -0.91 9.81
N ASP A 350 -17.56 0.21 9.11
CA ASP A 350 -18.53 1.31 9.24
C ASP A 350 -19.87 0.93 8.59
N TRP A 351 -19.83 0.30 7.42
CA TRP A 351 -21.04 -0.20 6.76
C TRP A 351 -21.76 -1.23 7.62
N LEU A 352 -21.06 -2.24 8.16
CA LEU A 352 -21.67 -3.24 9.05
C LEU A 352 -22.22 -2.59 10.31
N ALA A 353 -21.50 -1.66 10.94
CA ALA A 353 -22.00 -0.93 12.11
C ALA A 353 -23.33 -0.21 11.82
N SER A 354 -23.46 0.43 10.66
CA SER A 354 -24.70 1.10 10.25
C SER A 354 -25.90 0.13 10.19
N GLN A 355 -25.69 -1.11 9.73
CA GLN A 355 -26.75 -2.13 9.62
C GLN A 355 -27.28 -2.59 10.98
N PHE A 356 -26.46 -2.54 12.02
CA PHE A 356 -26.85 -2.92 13.39
C PHE A 356 -27.33 -1.73 14.23
N SER A 357 -26.94 -0.50 13.89
CA SER A 357 -27.40 0.73 14.56
C SER A 357 -28.87 1.10 14.27
N GLY A 358 -29.49 0.46 13.27
CA GLY A 358 -30.85 0.74 12.80
C GLY A 358 -31.98 -0.11 13.39
N GLN A 359 -31.76 -0.88 14.46
CA GLN A 359 -32.87 -1.53 15.17
C GLN A 359 -33.47 -0.58 16.21
N PRO A 360 -34.70 -0.03 16.01
CA PRO A 360 -35.38 0.66 17.09
C PRO A 360 -35.71 -0.37 18.17
N CYS A 361 -35.37 -0.06 19.42
CA CYS A 361 -35.91 -0.72 20.59
C CYS A 361 -37.44 -0.70 20.50
N ARG A 362 -38.05 -1.78 20.02
CA ARG A 362 -39.46 -2.05 20.31
C ARG A 362 -39.50 -2.62 21.71
N GLY A 363 -39.71 -1.73 22.67
CA GLY A 363 -40.12 -2.11 24.00
C GLY A 363 -41.36 -2.99 23.95
N ARG A 364 -41.31 -4.08 24.70
CA ARG A 364 -42.48 -4.63 25.38
C ARG A 364 -42.12 -4.79 26.84
#